data_AF-A0A2H9LKL8-F1
#
_entry.id   AF-A0A2H9LKL8-F1
#
_cell.length_a   1.000
_cell.length_b   1.000
_cell.length_c   1.000
_cell.angle_alpha   90.00
_cell.angle_beta   90.00
_cell.angle_gamma   90.00
#
_symmetry.space_group_name_H-M   'P 1'
#
loop_
_entity.id
_entity.type
_entity.pdbx_description
1 polymer ?
#
loop_
_entity_poly.entity_id
_entity_poly.type
_entity_poly.pdbx_seq_one_letter_code
_entity_poly.pdbx_strand_id
1 'polypeptide(L)'
;MENIIQQTTNRSDAKIEKIIDRVLRQVFGEEATHLIYRHLESNYSLKKEEVADRIEIFAAGLEDFLRSGAYVIEQKILGDIYSSYGLLRRIELERERDEFDFVSQIKSLRKT
;
A
#
# COMPACT_ATOMS: atom_id res chain seq x y z
N MET A 1 -13.70 18.78 14.74
CA MET A 1 -13.84 17.43 14.13
C MET A 1 -12.79 17.21 13.04
N GLU A 2 -12.56 18.19 12.15
CA GLU A 2 -11.55 18.11 11.08
C GLU A 2 -10.14 17.72 11.56
N ASN A 3 -9.67 18.29 12.68
CA ASN A 3 -8.33 18.03 13.20
C ASN A 3 -8.13 16.57 13.72
N ILE A 4 -9.21 15.90 14.16
CA ILE A 4 -9.15 14.51 14.63
C ILE A 4 -9.12 13.54 13.43
N ILE A 5 -9.97 13.80 12.43
CA ILE A 5 -10.04 12.99 11.21
C ILE A 5 -8.68 13.03 10.48
N GLN A 6 -8.09 14.23 10.33
CA GLN A 6 -6.78 14.39 9.69
C GLN A 6 -5.67 13.64 10.44
N GLN A 7 -5.67 13.66 11.78
CA GLN A 7 -4.69 12.93 12.58
C GLN A 7 -4.84 11.41 12.46
N THR A 8 -6.08 10.91 12.39
CA THR A 8 -6.36 9.48 12.19
C THR A 8 -5.91 9.02 10.81
N THR A 9 -6.22 9.76 9.75
CA THR A 9 -5.76 9.47 8.38
C THR A 9 -4.24 9.49 8.27
N ASN A 10 -3.56 10.46 8.88
CA ASN A 10 -2.09 10.51 8.87
C ASN A 10 -1.47 9.28 9.58
N ARG A 11 -2.13 8.74 10.62
CA ARG A 11 -1.67 7.51 11.30
C ARG A 11 -1.93 6.25 10.48
N SER A 12 -3.05 6.15 9.76
CA SER A 12 -3.31 5.02 8.86
C SER A 12 -2.33 5.02 7.70
N ASP A 13 -2.06 6.19 7.12
CA ASP A 13 -1.18 6.35 5.96
C ASP A 13 0.25 5.96 6.31
N ALA A 14 0.78 6.46 7.43
CA ALA A 14 2.09 6.06 7.93
C ALA A 14 2.19 4.55 8.24
N LYS A 15 1.10 3.90 8.63
CA LYS A 15 1.08 2.44 8.84
C LYS A 15 1.14 1.69 7.50
N ILE A 16 0.35 2.11 6.51
CA ILE A 16 0.31 1.53 5.17
C ILE A 16 1.68 1.67 4.50
N GLU A 17 2.27 2.87 4.52
CA GLU A 17 3.59 3.14 3.93
C GLU A 17 4.68 2.26 4.54
N LYS A 18 4.68 2.08 5.86
CA LYS A 18 5.62 1.18 6.55
C LYS A 18 5.47 -0.27 6.11
N ILE A 19 4.23 -0.73 5.89
CA ILE A 19 3.97 -2.10 5.45
C ILE A 19 4.41 -2.29 4.00
N ILE A 20 4.12 -1.32 3.13
CA ILE A 20 4.57 -1.36 1.72
C ILE A 20 6.10 -1.44 1.65
N ASP A 21 6.80 -0.53 2.34
CA ASP A 21 8.27 -0.52 2.37
C ASP A 21 8.84 -1.84 2.91
N ARG A 22 8.24 -2.38 3.99
CA ARG A 22 8.64 -3.68 4.53
C ARG A 22 8.46 -4.80 3.51
N VAL A 23 7.31 -4.86 2.83
CA VAL A 23 7.03 -5.91 1.84
C VAL A 23 8.00 -5.83 0.68
N LEU A 24 8.23 -4.64 0.13
CA LEU A 24 9.20 -4.46 -0.95
C LEU A 24 10.60 -4.91 -0.54
N ARG A 25 11.08 -4.52 0.66
CA ARG A 25 12.38 -4.95 1.18
C ARG A 25 12.48 -6.44 1.42
N GLN A 26 11.41 -7.07 1.90
CA GLN A 26 11.38 -8.52 2.12
C GLN A 26 11.43 -9.31 0.81
N VAL A 27 10.77 -8.83 -0.24
CA VAL A 27 10.71 -9.53 -1.53
C VAL A 27 11.94 -9.26 -2.37
N PHE A 28 12.37 -8.01 -2.46
CA PHE A 28 13.38 -7.56 -3.41
C PHE A 28 14.74 -7.24 -2.76
N GLY A 29 14.79 -7.09 -1.43
CA GLY A 29 15.95 -6.58 -0.72
C GLY A 29 16.09 -5.05 -0.80
N GLU A 30 17.09 -4.53 -0.11
CA GLU A 30 17.35 -3.09 0.03
C GLU A 30 17.56 -2.39 -1.32
N GLU A 31 18.53 -2.86 -2.11
CA GLU A 31 18.94 -2.17 -3.35
C GLU A 31 17.83 -2.12 -4.41
N ALA A 32 17.17 -3.25 -4.65
CA ALA A 32 16.08 -3.29 -5.62
C ALA A 32 14.85 -2.50 -5.15
N THR A 33 14.59 -2.44 -3.84
CA THR A 33 13.54 -1.55 -3.31
C THR A 33 13.84 -0.08 -3.59
N HIS A 34 15.11 0.35 -3.46
CA HIS A 34 15.50 1.72 -3.82
C HIS A 34 15.32 2.00 -5.32
N LEU A 35 15.54 1.01 -6.21
CA LEU A 35 15.29 1.16 -7.63
C LEU A 35 13.79 1.34 -7.93
N ILE A 36 12.92 0.61 -7.24
CA ILE A 36 11.46 0.76 -7.36
C ILE A 36 11.05 2.18 -6.94
N TYR A 37 11.47 2.64 -5.75
CA TYR A 37 11.14 3.99 -5.30
C TYR A 37 11.71 5.08 -6.21
N ARG A 38 12.93 4.90 -6.74
CA ARG A 38 13.50 5.83 -7.71
C ARG A 38 12.69 5.88 -9.01
N HIS A 39 12.20 4.74 -9.49
CA HIS A 39 11.34 4.68 -10.67
C HIS A 39 10.02 5.43 -10.42
N LEU A 40 9.38 5.21 -9.27
CA LEU A 40 8.16 5.92 -8.87
C LEU A 40 8.38 7.43 -8.75
N GLU A 41 9.47 7.85 -8.12
CA GLU A 41 9.79 9.26 -7.96
C GLU A 41 10.10 9.92 -9.32
N SER A 42 10.91 9.28 -10.17
CA SER A 42 11.37 9.87 -11.43
C SER A 42 10.27 9.93 -12.50
N ASN A 43 9.42 8.92 -12.58
CA ASN A 43 8.43 8.80 -13.66
C ASN A 43 7.02 9.24 -13.24
N TYR A 44 6.71 9.18 -11.94
CA TYR A 44 5.36 9.48 -11.41
C TYR A 44 5.34 10.61 -10.38
N SER A 45 6.51 11.19 -10.06
CA SER A 45 6.66 12.21 -9.01
C SER A 45 6.00 11.76 -7.70
N LEU A 46 6.16 10.47 -7.36
CA LEU A 46 5.59 9.85 -6.17
C LEU A 46 6.70 9.52 -5.18
N LYS A 47 6.69 10.19 -4.02
CA LYS A 47 7.61 9.89 -2.92
C LYS A 47 7.09 8.74 -2.07
N LYS A 48 8.00 8.06 -1.37
CA LYS A 48 7.66 6.95 -0.47
C LYS A 48 6.61 7.33 0.58
N GLU A 49 6.71 8.54 1.13
CA GLU A 49 5.84 9.10 2.17
C GLU A 49 4.48 9.60 1.64
N GLU A 50 4.23 9.45 0.33
CA GLU A 50 2.98 9.85 -0.32
C GLU A 50 2.24 8.64 -0.91
N VAL A 51 2.82 7.44 -0.79
CA VAL A 51 2.30 6.22 -1.43
C VAL A 51 0.91 5.86 -0.93
N ALA A 52 0.64 6.00 0.37
CA ALA A 52 -0.69 5.72 0.91
C ALA A 52 -1.72 6.74 0.41
N ASP A 53 -1.30 8.00 0.24
CA ASP A 53 -2.19 9.06 -0.24
C ASP A 53 -2.57 8.88 -1.71
N ARG A 54 -1.58 8.57 -2.54
CA ARG A 54 -1.68 8.44 -4.00
C ARG A 54 -1.55 6.99 -4.44
N ILE A 55 -2.29 6.09 -3.79
CA ILE A 55 -2.15 4.65 -3.98
C ILE A 55 -2.44 4.18 -5.41
N GLU A 56 -3.32 4.87 -6.15
CA GLU A 56 -3.52 4.59 -7.58
C GLU A 56 -2.28 4.83 -8.44
N ILE A 57 -1.48 5.84 -8.09
CA ILE A 57 -0.23 6.15 -8.79
C ILE A 57 0.84 5.11 -8.43
N PHE A 58 0.86 4.68 -7.17
CA PHE A 58 1.71 3.59 -6.74
C PHE A 58 1.41 2.29 -7.50
N ALA A 59 0.13 1.88 -7.57
CA ALA A 59 -0.27 0.66 -8.27
C ALA A 59 0.13 0.69 -9.75
N ALA A 60 -0.18 1.81 -10.45
CA ALA A 60 0.17 1.97 -11.85
C ALA A 60 1.69 1.96 -12.09
N GLY A 61 2.47 2.66 -11.25
CA GLY A 61 3.93 2.68 -11.40
C GLY A 61 4.59 1.36 -11.00
N LEU A 62 4.00 0.62 -10.07
CA LEU A 62 4.47 -0.72 -9.72
C LEU A 62 4.19 -1.71 -10.87
N GLU A 63 3.02 -1.62 -11.51
CA GLU A 63 2.67 -2.39 -12.71
C GLU A 63 3.56 -2.06 -13.90
N ASP A 64 3.88 -0.79 -14.13
CA ASP A 64 4.84 -0.42 -15.19
C ASP A 64 6.22 -1.04 -14.95
N PHE A 65 6.72 -0.99 -13.71
CA PHE A 65 8.04 -1.51 -13.36
C PHE A 65 8.12 -3.04 -13.34
N LEU A 66 7.13 -3.73 -12.78
CA LEU A 66 7.14 -5.18 -12.55
C LEU A 66 6.26 -5.98 -13.52
N ARG A 67 5.46 -5.30 -14.35
CA ARG A 67 4.44 -5.91 -15.21
C ARG A 67 3.51 -6.80 -14.37
N SER A 68 3.24 -8.02 -14.83
CA SER A 68 2.41 -9.00 -14.12
C SER A 68 2.94 -9.36 -12.71
N GLY A 69 4.20 -9.07 -12.41
CA GLY A 69 4.75 -9.24 -11.07
C GLY A 69 4.13 -8.32 -10.02
N ALA A 70 3.61 -7.15 -10.42
CA ALA A 70 3.01 -6.18 -9.51
C ALA A 70 1.83 -6.78 -8.73
N TYR A 71 0.98 -7.56 -9.40
CA TYR A 71 -0.16 -8.22 -8.77
C TYR A 71 0.26 -9.07 -7.56
N VAL A 72 1.33 -9.86 -7.68
CA VAL A 72 1.82 -10.70 -6.55
C VAL A 72 2.26 -9.84 -5.37
N ILE A 73 2.87 -8.68 -5.65
CA ILE A 73 3.31 -7.72 -4.63
C ILE A 73 2.11 -7.05 -3.96
N GLU A 74 1.12 -6.59 -4.73
CA GLU A 74 -0.12 -6.01 -4.21
C GLU A 74 -0.85 -6.99 -3.27
N GLN A 75 -0.97 -8.25 -3.68
CA GLN A 75 -1.59 -9.30 -2.87
C GLN A 75 -0.83 -9.54 -1.56
N LYS A 76 0.51 -9.49 -1.59
CA LYS A 76 1.34 -9.59 -0.39
C LYS A 76 1.20 -8.37 0.51
N ILE A 77 1.16 -7.16 -0.06
CA ILE A 77 0.91 -5.91 0.67
C ILE A 77 -0.42 -6.00 1.42
N LEU A 78 -1.51 -6.38 0.74
CA LEU A 78 -2.82 -6.56 1.38
C LEU A 78 -2.79 -7.59 2.50
N GLY A 79 -2.16 -8.75 2.27
CA GLY A 79 -2.05 -9.79 3.30
C GLY A 79 -1.32 -9.32 4.56
N ASP A 80 -0.22 -8.60 4.39
CA ASP A 80 0.56 -8.01 5.48
C ASP A 80 -0.22 -6.88 6.18
N ILE A 81 -0.98 -6.07 5.44
CA ILE A 81 -1.86 -5.03 5.98
C ILE A 81 -2.97 -5.66 6.82
N TYR A 82 -3.69 -6.67 6.31
CA TYR A 82 -4.79 -7.33 7.02
C TYR A 82 -4.30 -8.02 8.29
N SER A 83 -3.13 -8.66 8.23
CA SER A 83 -2.49 -9.26 9.39
C SER A 83 -2.03 -8.24 10.43
N SER A 84 -1.84 -6.98 10.03
CA SER A 84 -1.50 -5.90 10.97
C SER A 84 -2.71 -5.34 11.72
N TYR A 85 -3.94 -5.72 11.33
CA TYR A 85 -5.16 -5.41 12.06
C TYR A 85 -5.53 -6.57 12.98
N GLY A 86 -6.40 -6.31 13.96
CA GLY A 86 -6.89 -7.36 14.87
C GLY A 86 -7.66 -8.45 14.11
N LEU A 87 -7.74 -9.64 14.70
CA LEU A 87 -8.30 -10.86 14.09
C LEU A 87 -9.69 -10.65 13.47
N LEU A 88 -10.57 -9.90 14.13
CA LEU A 88 -11.92 -9.61 13.63
C LEU A 88 -11.89 -8.82 12.31
N ARG A 89 -11.11 -7.73 12.29
CA ARG A 89 -10.99 -6.87 11.11
C ARG A 89 -10.27 -7.57 9.96
N ARG A 90 -9.34 -8.48 10.25
CA ARG A 90 -8.74 -9.35 9.23
C ARG A 90 -9.79 -10.23 8.55
N ILE A 91 -10.66 -10.88 9.32
CA ILE A 91 -11.71 -11.76 8.79
C ILE A 91 -12.71 -10.98 7.92
N GLU A 92 -13.05 -9.75 8.31
CA GLU A 92 -13.91 -8.86 7.50
C GLU A 92 -13.25 -8.53 6.15
N LEU A 93 -11.99 -8.09 6.18
CA LEU A 93 -11.24 -7.71 4.98
C LEU A 93 -10.94 -8.89 4.05
N GLU A 94 -10.76 -10.10 4.60
CA GLU A 94 -10.59 -11.32 3.79
C GLU A 94 -11.88 -11.70 3.03
N ARG A 95 -13.07 -11.33 3.52
CA ARG A 95 -14.34 -11.57 2.81
C ARG A 95 -14.57 -10.60 1.64
N GLU A 96 -14.03 -9.40 1.75
CA GLU A 96 -14.11 -8.35 0.72
C GLU A 96 -13.02 -8.48 -0.36
N ARG A 97 -12.05 -9.39 -0.16
CA ARG A 97 -10.84 -9.55 -0.97
C ARG A 97 -11.12 -9.91 -2.44
N ASP A 98 -12.24 -10.57 -2.70
CA ASP A 98 -12.66 -10.99 -4.04
C ASP A 98 -13.58 -9.97 -4.73
N GLU A 99 -14.01 -8.92 -4.02
CA GLU A 99 -15.00 -7.95 -4.50
C GLU A 99 -14.35 -6.62 -4.96
N PHE A 100 -13.17 -6.29 -4.43
CA PHE A 100 -12.51 -5.01 -4.68
C PHE A 100 -11.08 -5.16 -5.17
N ASP A 101 -10.62 -4.25 -6.04
CA ASP A 101 -9.21 -4.19 -6.44
C ASP A 101 -8.30 -3.65 -5.31
N PHE A 102 -6.98 -3.73 -5.53
CA PHE A 102 -5.98 -3.28 -4.58
C PHE A 102 -6.19 -1.82 -4.12
N VAL A 103 -6.42 -0.92 -5.07
CA VAL A 103 -6.58 0.52 -4.81
C VAL A 103 -7.82 0.77 -3.93
N SER A 104 -8.93 0.12 -4.26
CA SER A 104 -10.20 0.23 -3.54
C SER A 104 -10.07 -0.29 -2.11
N GLN A 105 -9.40 -1.43 -1.93
CA GLN A 105 -9.12 -2.02 -0.61
C GLN A 105 -8.23 -1.11 0.25
N ILE A 106 -7.18 -0.49 -0.30
CA ILE A 106 -6.36 0.46 0.46
C ILE A 106 -7.16 1.72 0.83
N LYS A 107 -7.98 2.24 -0.09
CA LYS A 107 -8.81 3.42 0.15
C LYS A 107 -9.87 3.20 1.24
N SER A 108 -10.42 2.00 1.38
CA SER A 108 -11.39 1.70 2.46
C SER A 108 -10.72 1.75 3.84
N LEU A 109 -9.46 1.33 3.93
CA LEU A 109 -8.69 1.32 5.18
C LEU A 109 -8.32 2.72 5.70
N ARG A 110 -8.22 3.72 4.81
CA ARG A 110 -7.94 5.13 5.15
C ARG A 110 -9.16 5.88 5.68
N LYS A 111 -10.37 5.40 5.37
CA LYS A 111 -11.65 6.04 5.73
C LYS A 111 -12.18 5.63 7.12
N THR A 112 -11.48 4.74 7.83
CA THR A 112 -11.88 4.23 9.15
C THR A 112 -11.07 4.87 10.26
#